data_AF-A0A7C4V8C3-F1
#
_entry.id   AF-A0A7C4V8C3-F1
#
_cell.length_a   1.000
_cell.length_b   1.000
_cell.length_c   1.000
_cell.angle_alpha   90.00
_cell.angle_beta   90.00
_cell.angle_gamma   90.00
#
_symmetry.space_group_name_H-M   'P 1'
#
loop_
_entity.id
_entity.type
_entity.pdbx_description
1 polymer ?
#
loop_
_entity_poly.entity_id
_entity_poly.type
_entity_poly.pdbx_seq_one_letter_code
_entity_poly.pdbx_strand_id
1 'polypeptide(L)'
;MHYLEIPSEVLDRADARELLRFWVCDGEDYVALNSDIFGDKEPEVWGSVAADVLKHAIIAMCLNDGSRDAQKLQQRMVKALKKRLAEHGDYSGRLGS
;
A
#
# COMPACT_ATOMS: atom_id res chain seq x y z
N MET A 1 -1.73 21.15 2.40
CA MET A 1 -1.48 19.70 2.28
C MET A 1 -2.83 19.01 2.28
N HIS A 2 -3.12 18.16 1.29
CA HIS A 2 -4.33 17.32 1.32
C HIS A 2 -3.97 15.99 1.98
N TYR A 3 -4.71 15.59 3.01
CA TYR A 3 -4.51 14.33 3.72
C TYR A 3 -5.84 13.59 3.84
N LEU A 4 -5.78 12.28 4.07
CA LEU A 4 -6.96 11.45 4.35
C LEU A 4 -7.29 11.54 5.84
N GLU A 5 -8.54 11.85 6.15
CA GLU A 5 -9.06 11.79 7.52
C GLU A 5 -9.13 10.33 7.98
N ILE A 6 -9.00 10.12 9.29
CA ILE A 6 -9.17 8.79 9.88
C ILE A 6 -10.65 8.37 9.69
N PRO A 7 -10.93 7.18 9.13
CA PRO A 7 -12.30 6.71 8.98
C PRO A 7 -13.03 6.68 10.32
N SER A 8 -14.23 7.23 10.38
CA SER A 8 -15.01 7.29 11.63
C SER A 8 -15.28 5.90 12.24
N GLU A 9 -15.35 4.89 11.39
CA GLU A 9 -15.62 3.49 11.72
C GLU A 9 -14.52 2.84 12.58
N VAL A 10 -13.31 3.42 12.58
CA VAL A 10 -12.17 2.91 13.34
C VAL A 10 -11.87 3.72 14.60
N LEU A 11 -12.50 4.88 14.80
CA LEU A 11 -12.22 5.76 15.94
C LEU A 11 -12.56 5.13 17.30
N ASP A 12 -13.65 4.35 17.36
CA ASP A 12 -14.12 3.71 18.59
C ASP A 12 -13.59 2.27 18.75
N ARG A 13 -12.68 1.84 17.87
CA ARG A 13 -12.11 0.48 17.88
C ARG A 13 -10.80 0.49 18.67
N ALA A 14 -10.83 -0.06 19.89
CA ALA A 14 -9.67 -0.12 20.77
C ALA A 14 -8.47 -0.90 20.18
N ASP A 15 -8.73 -1.76 19.20
CA ASP A 15 -7.74 -2.55 18.47
C ASP A 15 -7.33 -1.93 17.13
N ALA A 16 -7.91 -0.78 16.74
CA ALA A 16 -7.50 -0.09 15.52
C ALA A 16 -6.08 0.45 15.66
N ARG A 17 -5.27 0.19 14.63
CA ARG A 17 -3.90 0.70 14.51
C ARG A 17 -3.68 1.26 13.12
N GLU A 18 -3.09 2.45 13.06
CA GLU A 18 -2.58 2.98 11.80
C GLU A 18 -1.32 2.18 11.40
N LEU A 19 -1.32 1.61 10.20
CA LEU A 19 -0.21 0.79 9.70
C LEU A 19 0.76 1.60 8.84
N LEU A 20 0.22 2.47 7.98
CA LEU A 20 0.95 3.14 6.91
C LEU A 20 0.38 4.53 6.65
N ARG A 21 1.26 5.50 6.42
CA ARG A 21 0.95 6.71 5.66
C ARG A 21 1.93 6.86 4.51
N PHE A 22 1.40 7.18 3.34
CA PHE A 22 2.15 7.30 2.10
C PHE A 22 1.87 8.65 1.47
N TRP A 23 2.93 9.39 1.12
CA TRP A 23 2.84 10.67 0.43
C TRP A 23 3.72 10.65 -0.81
N VAL A 24 3.30 11.43 -1.81
CA VAL A 24 4.08 11.73 -3.00
C VAL A 24 4.35 13.23 -3.01
N CYS A 25 5.62 13.63 -3.04
CA CYS A 25 6.05 15.02 -3.13
C CYS A 25 7.22 15.12 -4.11
N ASP A 26 7.15 16.04 -5.07
CA ASP A 26 8.20 16.28 -6.07
C ASP A 26 8.69 15.01 -6.82
N GLY A 27 7.79 14.05 -7.03
CA GLY A 27 8.10 12.79 -7.71
C GLY A 27 8.79 11.74 -6.83
N GLU A 28 8.98 12.04 -5.55
CA GLU A 28 9.50 11.11 -4.55
C GLU A 28 8.41 10.58 -3.62
N ASP A 29 8.64 9.37 -3.12
CA ASP A 29 7.74 8.67 -2.21
C ASP A 29 8.25 8.83 -0.76
N TYR A 30 7.36 9.30 0.13
CA TYR A 30 7.62 9.43 1.56
C TYR A 30 6.68 8.48 2.30
N VAL A 31 7.24 7.68 3.22
CA VAL A 31 6.51 6.58 3.87
C VAL A 31 6.75 6.62 5.38
N ALA A 32 5.67 6.61 6.15
CA ALA A 32 5.71 6.31 7.59
C ALA A 32 5.04 4.96 7.82
N LEU A 33 5.74 4.04 8.50
CA LEU A 33 5.29 2.68 8.78
C LEU A 33 5.27 2.43 10.28
N ASN A 34 4.22 1.76 10.74
CA ASN A 34 4.21 1.14 12.06
C ASN A 34 4.74 -0.29 11.91
N SER A 35 6.03 -0.49 12.23
CA SER A 35 6.70 -1.79 12.15
C SER A 35 6.66 -2.53 13.49
N ASP A 36 6.90 -3.83 13.44
CA ASP A 36 7.03 -4.75 14.58
C ASP A 36 5.72 -4.94 15.37
N ILE A 37 4.58 -4.80 14.70
CA ILE A 37 3.26 -4.98 15.30
C ILE A 37 2.67 -6.37 15.07
N PHE A 38 3.21 -7.14 14.12
CA PHE A 38 2.75 -8.48 13.75
C PHE A 38 3.77 -9.59 14.07
N GLY A 39 4.94 -9.23 14.62
CA GLY A 39 6.00 -10.17 14.98
C GLY A 39 6.51 -10.95 13.77
N ASP A 40 6.73 -12.25 13.91
CA ASP A 40 7.31 -13.08 12.81
C ASP A 40 6.44 -13.12 11.54
N LYS A 41 5.17 -12.74 11.61
CA LYS A 41 4.24 -12.72 10.46
C LYS A 41 4.25 -11.41 9.67
N GLU A 42 5.10 -10.46 10.06
CA GLU A 42 5.16 -9.14 9.45
C GLU A 42 5.30 -9.20 7.91
N PRO A 43 6.18 -10.04 7.32
CA PRO A 43 6.34 -10.10 5.86
C PRO A 43 5.05 -10.54 5.14
N GLU A 44 4.37 -11.57 5.63
CA GLU A 44 3.12 -12.07 5.04
C GLU A 44 1.98 -11.07 5.20
N VAL A 45 1.92 -10.37 6.35
CA VAL A 45 0.91 -9.34 6.59
C VAL A 45 1.13 -8.14 5.67
N TRP A 46 2.36 -7.65 5.51
CA TRP A 46 2.66 -6.57 4.56
C TRP A 46 2.38 -6.97 3.11
N GLY A 47 2.65 -8.23 2.74
CA GLY A 47 2.24 -8.77 1.44
C GLY A 47 0.72 -8.74 1.24
N SER A 48 -0.04 -9.06 2.28
CA SER A 48 -1.51 -9.01 2.27
C SER A 48 -2.04 -7.57 2.20
N VAL A 49 -1.46 -6.65 2.98
CA VAL A 49 -1.79 -5.21 2.94
C VAL A 49 -1.58 -4.63 1.54
N ALA A 50 -0.48 -4.99 0.87
CA ALA A 50 -0.25 -4.57 -0.52
C ALA A 50 -1.37 -5.06 -1.46
N ALA A 51 -1.81 -6.31 -1.32
CA ALA A 51 -2.91 -6.85 -2.12
C ALA A 51 -4.24 -6.12 -1.86
N ASP A 52 -4.54 -5.79 -0.61
CA ASP A 52 -5.76 -5.06 -0.24
C ASP A 52 -5.75 -3.61 -0.78
N VAL A 53 -4.61 -2.91 -0.69
CA VAL A 53 -4.45 -1.58 -1.31
C VAL A 53 -4.71 -1.63 -2.82
N LEU A 54 -4.15 -2.62 -3.52
CA LEU A 54 -4.39 -2.82 -4.96
C LEU A 54 -5.88 -3.03 -5.25
N LYS A 55 -6.55 -3.89 -4.49
CA LYS A 55 -7.99 -4.14 -4.62
C LYS A 55 -8.80 -2.86 -4.46
N HIS A 56 -8.55 -2.06 -3.42
CA HIS A 56 -9.26 -0.80 -3.17
C HIS A 56 -9.00 0.23 -4.27
N ALA A 57 -7.77 0.34 -4.76
CA ALA A 57 -7.44 1.19 -5.90
C ALA A 57 -8.20 0.79 -7.17
N ILE A 58 -8.29 -0.51 -7.48
CA ILE A 58 -9.06 -1.01 -8.63
C ILE A 58 -10.55 -0.64 -8.49
N ILE A 59 -11.14 -0.86 -7.31
CA ILE A 59 -12.53 -0.51 -7.05
C ILE A 59 -12.75 0.99 -7.27
N ALA A 60 -11.92 1.85 -6.68
CA ALA A 60 -12.01 3.30 -6.87
C ALA A 60 -11.86 3.70 -8.35
N MET A 61 -10.93 3.08 -9.07
CA MET A 61 -10.73 3.34 -10.50
C MET A 61 -11.95 2.97 -11.34
N CYS A 62 -12.61 1.85 -11.05
CA CYS A 62 -13.83 1.42 -11.74
C CYS A 62 -15.05 2.26 -11.34
N LEU A 63 -15.16 2.69 -10.08
CA LEU A 63 -16.24 3.60 -9.64
C LEU A 63 -16.14 4.97 -10.34
N ASN A 64 -14.93 5.46 -10.57
CA ASN A 64 -14.71 6.71 -11.29
C ASN A 64 -14.95 6.59 -12.81
N ASP A 65 -14.86 5.38 -13.37
CA ASP A 65 -15.01 5.10 -14.79
C ASP A 65 -15.46 3.64 -14.98
N GLY A 66 -16.78 3.46 -15.12
CA GLY A 66 -17.41 2.15 -15.23
C GLY A 66 -17.08 1.37 -16.52
N SER A 67 -16.38 1.99 -17.48
CA SER A 67 -15.91 1.28 -18.67
C SER A 67 -14.65 0.44 -18.42
N ARG A 68 -14.00 0.64 -17.26
CA ARG A 68 -12.76 -0.06 -16.92
C ARG A 68 -13.00 -1.50 -16.49
N ASP A 69 -12.16 -2.36 -17.03
CA ASP A 69 -12.11 -3.78 -16.72
C ASP A 69 -11.22 -4.03 -15.49
N ALA A 70 -11.82 -4.49 -14.40
CA ALA A 70 -11.15 -4.74 -13.13
C ALA A 70 -10.05 -5.80 -13.24
N GLN A 71 -10.25 -6.87 -14.04
CA GLN A 71 -9.23 -7.90 -14.22
C GLN A 71 -8.03 -7.36 -14.99
N LYS A 72 -8.25 -6.54 -16.03
CA LYS A 72 -7.14 -5.89 -16.76
C LYS A 72 -6.37 -4.90 -15.88
N LEU A 73 -7.06 -4.15 -15.03
CA LEU A 73 -6.41 -3.27 -14.05
C LEU A 73 -5.55 -4.08 -13.07
N GLN A 74 -6.10 -5.16 -12.51
CA GLN A 74 -5.36 -6.05 -11.62
C GLN A 74 -4.09 -6.59 -12.27
N GLN A 75 -4.18 -7.11 -13.50
CA GLN A 75 -3.02 -7.62 -14.23
C GLN A 75 -1.94 -6.55 -14.43
N ARG A 76 -2.34 -5.32 -14.81
CA ARG A 76 -1.42 -4.20 -15.00
C ARG A 76 -0.75 -3.79 -13.70
N MET A 77 -1.49 -3.71 -12.60
CA MET A 77 -0.94 -3.31 -11.30
C MET A 77 -0.01 -4.39 -10.73
N VAL A 78 -0.35 -5.68 -10.84
CA VAL A 78 0.53 -6.78 -10.43
C VAL A 78 1.82 -6.78 -11.24
N LYS A 79 1.74 -6.52 -12.56
CA LYS A 79 2.94 -6.39 -13.42
C LYS A 79 3.82 -5.22 -12.95
N ALA A 80 3.23 -4.06 -12.65
CA ALA A 80 3.95 -2.89 -12.16
C ALA A 80 4.62 -3.14 -10.79
N LEU A 81 3.90 -3.79 -9.86
CA LEU A 81 4.42 -4.17 -8.55
C LEU A 81 5.65 -5.07 -8.68
N LYS A 82 5.54 -6.15 -9.46
CA LYS A 82 6.66 -7.10 -9.69
C LYS A 82 7.87 -6.41 -10.32
N LYS A 83 7.64 -5.54 -11.30
CA LYS A 83 8.70 -4.75 -11.92
C LYS A 83 9.42 -3.87 -10.88
N ARG A 84 8.66 -3.13 -10.07
CA ARG A 84 9.23 -2.22 -9.06
C ARG A 84 10.02 -2.96 -7.97
N LEU A 85 9.52 -4.12 -7.53
CA LEU A 85 10.25 -4.98 -6.59
C LEU A 85 11.55 -5.51 -7.17
N ALA A 86 11.59 -5.81 -8.48
CA ALA A 86 12.83 -6.23 -9.14
C ALA A 86 13.84 -5.08 -9.30
N GLU A 87 13.36 -3.86 -9.58
CA GLU A 87 14.21 -2.67 -9.76
C GLU A 87 14.80 -2.12 -8.45
N HIS A 88 14.06 -2.26 -7.34
CA HIS A 88 14.45 -1.71 -6.03
C HIS A 88 14.68 -2.78 -4.95
N GLY A 89 14.79 -4.05 -5.36
CA GLY A 89 14.98 -5.19 -4.46
C GLY A 89 16.40 -5.36 -3.91
N ASP A 90 17.31 -4.44 -4.23
CA ASP A 90 18.61 -4.38 -3.58
C ASP A 90 18.52 -3.57 -2.28
N TYR A 91 18.35 -4.31 -1.19
CA TYR A 91 18.28 -3.74 0.16
C TYR A 91 19.67 -3.51 0.79
N SER A 92 20.75 -3.97 0.14
CA SER A 92 22.11 -3.97 0.72
C SER A 92 22.62 -2.55 1.03
N GLY A 93 22.26 -1.55 0.22
CA GLY A 93 22.63 -0.15 0.45
C GLY A 93 21.80 0.58 1.52
N ARG A 94 20.66 0.02 1.96
CA ARG A 94 19.77 0.60 2.98
C ARG A 94 19.86 -0.09 4.34
N LEU A 95 20.27 -1.36 4.36
CA LEU A 95 20.48 -2.16 5.56
C LEU A 95 21.94 -2.12 6.03
N GLY A 96 22.57 -0.94 6.02
CA GLY A 96 24.01 -0.76 6.23
C GLY A 96 24.66 -1.77 7.19
N SER A 97 25.81 -2.30 6.75
CA SER A 97 26.76 -3.16 7.48
C SER A 97 26.84 -2.95 8.98
#